data_AF-A0A6I2GUK1-F1
#
_entry.id   AF-A0A6I2GUK1-F1
#
_cell.length_a   1.000
_cell.length_b   1.000
_cell.length_c   1.000
_cell.angle_alpha   90.00
_cell.angle_beta   90.00
_cell.angle_gamma   90.00
#
_symmetry.space_group_name_H-M   'P 1'
#
loop_
_entity.id
_entity.type
_entity.pdbx_description
1 polymer ?
#
loop_
_entity_poly.entity_id
_entity_poly.type
_entity_poly.pdbx_seq_one_letter_code
_entity_poly.pdbx_strand_id
1 'polypeptide(L)'
;MLPALLLLLAAAAPASASPKPHTVTALLVDAEFVCARRTLAPLVLLPEAEAQLQVPADCPGAGGRWGLRVACAGGRCTGNVREGERVVADVEGPRPRKGRAPAPLALTPRPGLASASLAALQQLQLSATGEQALQVDPRAELARPLRVAFRGQSFTYAHPLEPGRRTPLEPRQDAPGVSLSAQAERLDAGHVRLRLWTAAGALLLERTLALGEGTDFPCARSGGWCAEAVRVGVELLPHQPLKP
;
A
#
# COMPACT_ATOMS: atom_id res chain seq x y z
N MET A 1 -0.55 58.36 -27.33
CA MET A 1 -0.15 56.95 -27.14
C MET A 1 -0.71 56.48 -25.80
N LEU A 2 -1.82 55.73 -25.81
CA LEU A 2 -2.31 54.92 -24.66
C LEU A 2 -1.65 53.52 -24.73
N PRO A 3 -1.70 52.66 -23.70
CA PRO A 3 -1.49 52.86 -22.25
C PRO A 3 -0.63 51.73 -21.65
N ALA A 4 -0.24 51.79 -20.37
CA ALA A 4 0.20 50.59 -19.64
C ALA A 4 -0.23 50.65 -18.17
N LEU A 5 -1.51 50.30 -17.96
CA LEU A 5 -2.06 49.90 -16.67
C LEU A 5 -1.41 48.56 -16.28
N LEU A 6 -0.54 48.54 -15.27
CA LEU A 6 -0.10 47.29 -14.62
C LEU A 6 -1.08 46.95 -13.49
N LEU A 7 -2.09 46.14 -13.83
CA LEU A 7 -2.93 45.44 -12.87
C LEU A 7 -2.15 44.26 -12.27
N LEU A 8 -1.69 44.43 -11.03
CA LEU A 8 -1.21 43.34 -10.18
C LEU A 8 -2.42 42.47 -9.77
N LEU A 9 -2.72 41.46 -10.58
CA LEU A 9 -3.57 40.34 -10.17
C LEU A 9 -2.76 39.45 -9.20
N ALA A 10 -2.84 39.77 -7.91
CA ALA A 10 -2.51 38.81 -6.87
C ALA A 10 -3.58 37.70 -6.92
N ALA A 11 -3.26 36.60 -7.60
CA ALA A 11 -4.02 35.37 -7.52
C ALA A 11 -4.01 34.90 -6.06
N ALA A 12 -5.11 35.17 -5.34
CA ALA A 12 -5.37 34.52 -4.08
C ALA A 12 -5.41 33.01 -4.35
N ALA A 13 -4.36 32.31 -3.91
CA ALA A 13 -4.39 30.85 -3.84
C ALA A 13 -5.66 30.46 -3.06
N PRO A 14 -6.52 29.56 -3.57
CA PRO A 14 -7.67 29.13 -2.82
C PRO A 14 -7.17 28.50 -1.53
N ALA A 15 -7.61 29.06 -0.40
CA ALA A 15 -7.35 28.48 0.91
C ALA A 15 -7.75 27.01 0.85
N SER A 16 -6.76 26.12 0.91
CA SER A 16 -6.98 24.67 0.91
C SER A 16 -7.86 24.34 2.10
N ALA A 17 -9.14 24.12 1.85
CA ALA A 17 -10.08 23.69 2.87
C ALA A 17 -9.50 22.43 3.52
N SER A 18 -9.21 22.51 4.83
CA SER A 18 -8.69 21.36 5.56
C SER A 18 -9.68 20.19 5.36
N PRO A 19 -9.21 19.01 4.93
CA PRO A 19 -10.09 17.90 4.66
C PRO A 19 -10.83 17.54 5.95
N LYS A 20 -12.16 17.43 5.86
CA LYS A 20 -13.03 17.14 7.01
C LYS A 20 -13.00 15.64 7.33
N PRO A 21 -13.08 15.24 8.61
CA PRO A 21 -13.34 13.86 9.01
C PRO A 21 -14.42 13.22 8.15
N HIS A 22 -14.14 12.01 7.68
CA HIS A 22 -15.09 11.24 6.90
C HIS A 22 -15.24 9.84 7.49
N THR A 23 -16.42 9.28 7.31
CA THR A 23 -16.75 7.95 7.79
C THR A 23 -16.31 6.92 6.76
N VAL A 24 -15.50 5.95 7.17
CA VAL A 24 -15.20 4.76 6.37
C VAL A 24 -15.84 3.53 7.03
N THR A 25 -16.20 2.54 6.22
CA THR A 25 -16.66 1.25 6.71
C THR A 25 -15.47 0.30 6.80
N ALA A 26 -15.04 -0.01 8.03
CA ALA A 26 -14.02 -1.00 8.29
C ALA A 26 -14.64 -2.40 8.37
N LEU A 27 -13.93 -3.38 7.82
CA LEU A 27 -14.28 -4.78 7.88
C LEU A 27 -13.62 -5.42 9.11
N LEU A 28 -14.41 -6.12 9.91
CA LEU A 28 -13.92 -6.95 11.00
C LEU A 28 -13.65 -8.35 10.47
N VAL A 29 -12.42 -8.82 10.60
CA VAL A 29 -12.00 -10.14 10.11
C VAL A 29 -11.30 -10.90 11.23
N ASP A 30 -11.74 -12.13 11.46
CA ASP A 30 -11.05 -13.08 12.29
C ASP A 30 -10.11 -13.91 11.42
N ALA A 31 -8.81 -13.84 11.69
CA ALA A 31 -7.80 -14.70 11.10
C ALA A 31 -7.42 -15.79 12.11
N GLU A 32 -7.73 -17.02 11.75
CA GLU A 32 -7.53 -18.16 12.62
C GLU A 32 -6.50 -19.13 12.05
N PHE A 33 -5.50 -19.47 12.86
CA PHE A 33 -4.49 -20.46 12.52
C PHE A 33 -4.76 -21.74 13.28
N VAL A 34 -4.95 -22.85 12.57
CA VAL A 34 -5.23 -24.18 13.12
C VAL A 34 -3.99 -25.05 12.96
N CYS A 35 -2.97 -24.84 13.79
CA CYS A 35 -1.71 -25.58 13.73
C CYS A 35 -1.65 -26.63 14.84
N ALA A 36 -0.56 -26.71 15.61
CA ALA A 36 -0.59 -27.51 16.84
C ALA A 36 -1.57 -26.92 17.86
N ARG A 37 -1.69 -25.58 17.89
CA ARG A 37 -2.71 -24.86 18.64
C ARG A 37 -3.56 -24.00 17.73
N ARG A 38 -4.83 -23.85 18.11
CA ARG A 38 -5.77 -22.91 17.49
C ARG A 38 -5.48 -21.51 18.02
N THR A 39 -5.13 -20.59 17.14
CA THR A 39 -4.84 -19.19 17.48
C THR A 39 -5.73 -18.26 16.68
N LEU A 40 -6.53 -17.43 17.37
CA LEU A 40 -7.40 -16.43 16.76
C LEU A 40 -6.75 -15.05 16.84
N ALA A 41 -6.69 -14.37 15.70
CA ALA A 41 -6.22 -13.00 15.57
C ALA A 41 -7.34 -12.13 14.97
N PRO A 42 -8.07 -11.35 15.79
CA PRO A 42 -9.06 -10.41 15.29
C PRO A 42 -8.37 -9.21 14.63
N LEU A 43 -8.89 -8.79 13.48
CA LEU A 43 -8.35 -7.72 12.64
C LEU A 43 -9.44 -6.71 12.31
N VAL A 44 -9.04 -5.44 12.28
CA VAL A 44 -9.85 -4.34 11.75
C VAL A 44 -9.22 -3.87 10.45
N LEU A 45 -9.86 -4.16 9.33
CA LEU A 45 -9.38 -3.80 8.01
C LEU A 45 -10.09 -2.54 7.53
N LEU A 46 -9.35 -1.44 7.40
CA LEU A 46 -9.83 -0.28 6.67
C LEU A 46 -9.87 -0.59 5.15
N PRO A 47 -10.72 0.10 4.38
CA PRO A 47 -10.67 0.01 2.92
C PRO A 47 -9.24 0.23 2.42
N GLU A 48 -8.80 -0.62 1.49
CA GLU A 48 -7.48 -0.55 0.84
C GLU A 48 -6.27 -0.72 1.80
N ALA A 49 -6.48 -0.96 3.09
CA ALA A 49 -5.41 -1.26 4.02
C ALA A 49 -4.95 -2.72 3.89
N GLU A 50 -3.65 -2.92 4.11
CA GLU A 50 -3.08 -4.25 4.36
C GLU A 50 -2.81 -4.36 5.86
N ALA A 51 -3.35 -5.40 6.49
CA ALA A 51 -3.06 -5.78 7.86
C ALA A 51 -1.99 -6.85 7.89
N GLN A 52 -1.03 -6.73 8.81
CA GLN A 52 -0.04 -7.78 9.01
C GLN A 52 -0.66 -8.97 9.76
N LEU A 53 -0.46 -10.16 9.22
CA LEU A 53 -0.81 -11.41 9.88
C LEU A 53 0.39 -11.91 10.67
N GLN A 54 0.22 -12.09 11.98
CA GLN A 54 1.24 -12.73 12.80
C GLN A 54 1.01 -14.24 12.82
N VAL A 55 1.72 -14.96 11.96
CA VAL A 55 1.68 -16.42 11.91
C VAL A 55 2.30 -16.98 13.21
N PRO A 56 1.57 -17.82 13.97
CA PRO A 56 2.07 -18.41 15.21
C PRO A 56 3.35 -19.22 14.98
N ALA A 57 4.22 -19.27 15.99
CA ALA A 57 5.53 -19.92 15.91
C ALA A 57 5.46 -21.43 15.62
N ASP A 58 4.35 -22.08 15.97
CA ASP A 58 4.07 -23.49 15.73
C ASP A 58 3.40 -23.79 14.38
N CYS A 59 3.19 -22.76 13.56
CA CYS A 59 2.63 -22.90 12.22
C CYS A 59 3.74 -22.94 11.14
N PRO A 60 3.51 -23.65 10.03
CA PRO A 60 4.30 -23.45 8.82
C PRO A 60 4.25 -21.97 8.40
N GLY A 61 5.37 -21.42 7.93
CA GLY A 61 5.45 -20.01 7.53
C GLY A 61 5.64 -19.01 8.68
N ALA A 62 5.80 -19.48 9.92
CA ALA A 62 6.21 -18.66 11.05
C ALA A 62 7.46 -17.83 10.75
N GLY A 63 7.49 -16.59 11.25
CA GLY A 63 8.58 -15.64 10.99
C GLY A 63 8.56 -14.99 9.60
N GLY A 64 7.69 -15.45 8.70
CA GLY A 64 7.41 -14.77 7.44
C GLY A 64 6.70 -13.43 7.65
N ARG A 65 6.81 -12.53 6.66
CA ARG A 65 6.04 -11.28 6.65
C ARG A 65 4.73 -11.51 5.92
N TRP A 66 3.66 -11.79 6.66
CA TRP A 66 2.36 -12.08 6.08
C TRP A 66 1.46 -10.85 6.10
N GLY A 67 0.72 -10.65 5.01
CA GLY A 67 -0.22 -9.54 4.85
C GLY A 67 -1.59 -10.03 4.40
N LEU A 68 -2.64 -9.37 4.88
CA LEU A 68 -4.03 -9.58 4.47
C LEU A 68 -4.63 -8.26 4.01
N ARG A 69 -5.21 -8.24 2.81
CA ARG A 69 -6.04 -7.15 2.32
C ARG A 69 -7.38 -7.72 1.89
N VAL A 70 -8.48 -7.22 2.43
CA VAL A 70 -9.84 -7.58 2.04
C VAL A 70 -10.71 -6.34 2.05
N ALA A 71 -11.54 -6.16 1.02
CA ALA A 71 -12.54 -5.11 0.94
C ALA A 71 -13.86 -5.70 0.46
N CYS A 72 -14.98 -5.11 0.87
CA CYS A 72 -16.31 -5.58 0.49
C CYS A 72 -17.04 -4.53 -0.37
N ALA A 73 -17.52 -4.96 -1.53
CA ALA A 73 -18.28 -4.16 -2.46
C ALA A 73 -19.38 -5.02 -3.11
N GLY A 74 -20.55 -4.44 -3.38
CA GLY A 74 -21.62 -5.14 -4.10
C GLY A 74 -22.09 -6.45 -3.45
N GLY A 75 -21.98 -6.58 -2.12
CA GLY A 75 -22.40 -7.77 -1.38
C GLY A 75 -21.36 -8.91 -1.31
N ARG A 76 -20.17 -8.72 -1.88
CA ARG A 76 -19.06 -9.68 -1.86
C ARG A 76 -17.81 -9.02 -1.27
N CYS A 77 -16.99 -9.79 -0.59
CA CYS A 77 -15.67 -9.41 -0.13
C CYS A 77 -14.62 -10.08 -0.99
N THR A 78 -13.63 -9.31 -1.43
CA THR A 78 -12.51 -9.79 -2.25
C THR A 78 -11.20 -9.22 -1.74
N GLY A 79 -10.13 -9.97 -1.93
CA GLY A 79 -8.85 -9.61 -1.36
C GLY A 79 -7.73 -10.55 -1.75
N ASN A 80 -6.63 -10.47 -1.01
CA ASN A 80 -5.52 -11.39 -1.13
C ASN A 80 -4.73 -11.53 0.18
N VAL A 81 -4.00 -12.63 0.27
CA VAL A 81 -2.96 -12.88 1.27
C VAL A 81 -1.60 -12.78 0.59
N ARG A 82 -0.64 -12.14 1.24
CA ARG A 82 0.73 -11.96 0.75
C ARG A 82 1.74 -12.53 1.72
N GLU A 83 2.85 -13.01 1.17
CA GLU A 83 4.08 -13.33 1.90
C GLU A 83 5.22 -12.47 1.33
N GLY A 84 5.70 -11.52 2.11
CA GLY A 84 6.55 -10.43 1.63
C GLY A 84 5.82 -9.63 0.55
N GLU A 85 6.44 -9.52 -0.63
CA GLU A 85 5.83 -8.81 -1.76
C GLU A 85 4.93 -9.71 -2.63
N ARG A 86 4.97 -11.02 -2.43
CA ARG A 86 4.29 -11.99 -3.30
C ARG A 86 2.86 -12.22 -2.83
N VAL A 87 1.90 -12.11 -3.74
CA VAL A 87 0.54 -12.60 -3.50
C VAL A 87 0.56 -14.13 -3.53
N VAL A 88 0.13 -14.74 -2.43
CA VAL A 88 0.13 -16.20 -2.25
C VAL A 88 -1.25 -16.82 -2.31
N ALA A 89 -2.31 -16.06 -2.01
CA ALA A 89 -3.68 -16.52 -2.19
C ALA A 89 -4.61 -15.36 -2.52
N ASP A 90 -5.68 -15.66 -3.27
CA ASP A 90 -6.83 -14.76 -3.40
C ASP A 90 -7.84 -15.06 -2.30
N VAL A 91 -8.52 -14.01 -1.82
CA VAL A 91 -9.56 -14.09 -0.80
C VAL A 91 -10.90 -13.75 -1.42
N GLU A 92 -11.91 -14.57 -1.20
CA GLU A 92 -13.28 -14.29 -1.65
C GLU A 92 -14.32 -14.79 -0.64
N GLY A 93 -15.37 -14.01 -0.39
CA GLY A 93 -16.52 -14.48 0.39
C GLY A 93 -17.69 -13.51 0.38
N PRO A 94 -18.80 -13.84 1.04
CA PRO A 94 -19.95 -12.95 1.12
C PRO A 94 -19.67 -11.78 2.08
N ARG A 95 -20.32 -10.64 1.84
CA ARG A 95 -20.31 -9.51 2.77
C ARG A 95 -20.99 -9.91 4.09
N PRO A 96 -20.36 -9.66 5.25
CA PRO A 96 -20.99 -9.95 6.54
C PRO A 96 -22.26 -9.13 6.69
N ARG A 97 -23.28 -9.72 7.33
CA ARG A 97 -24.57 -9.06 7.59
C ARG A 97 -24.76 -8.91 9.08
N LYS A 98 -25.17 -7.73 9.52
CA LYS A 98 -25.43 -7.44 10.94
C LYS A 98 -26.39 -8.47 11.53
N GLY A 99 -26.02 -9.07 12.66
CA GLY A 99 -26.83 -10.06 13.37
C GLY A 99 -26.84 -11.46 12.75
N ARG A 100 -25.95 -11.77 11.79
CA ARG A 100 -25.74 -13.13 11.29
C ARG A 100 -24.42 -13.72 11.79
N ALA A 101 -24.28 -15.03 11.63
CA ALA A 101 -23.02 -15.74 11.87
C ALA A 101 -21.89 -15.15 10.99
N PRO A 102 -20.62 -15.29 11.43
CA PRO A 102 -19.46 -14.88 10.64
C PRO A 102 -19.52 -15.42 9.20
N ALA A 103 -19.21 -14.56 8.24
CA ALA A 103 -19.16 -14.89 6.83
C ALA A 103 -17.79 -15.50 6.49
N PRO A 104 -17.71 -16.78 6.06
CA PRO A 104 -16.43 -17.39 5.74
C PRO A 104 -15.81 -16.73 4.50
N LEU A 105 -14.50 -16.48 4.55
CA LEU A 105 -13.72 -15.98 3.44
C LEU A 105 -12.84 -17.12 2.92
N ALA A 106 -13.14 -17.60 1.72
CA ALA A 106 -12.40 -18.67 1.07
C ALA A 106 -11.03 -18.16 0.59
N LEU A 107 -10.01 -19.01 0.78
CA LEU A 107 -8.66 -18.80 0.29
C LEU A 107 -8.42 -19.67 -0.93
N THR A 108 -8.02 -19.05 -2.05
CA THR A 108 -7.60 -19.75 -3.26
C THR A 108 -6.09 -19.57 -3.45
N PRO A 109 -5.25 -20.58 -3.17
CA PRO A 109 -3.81 -20.46 -3.35
C PRO A 109 -3.44 -20.19 -4.81
N ARG A 110 -2.45 -19.33 -5.03
CA ARG A 110 -1.87 -19.10 -6.37
C ARG A 110 -0.99 -20.29 -6.79
N PRO A 111 -0.81 -20.53 -8.10
CA PRO A 111 0.10 -21.58 -8.56
C PRO A 111 1.58 -21.25 -8.26
N GLY A 112 2.41 -22.29 -8.16
CA GLY A 112 3.87 -22.16 -8.01
C GLY A 112 4.34 -21.69 -6.63
N LEU A 113 3.55 -21.91 -5.57
CA LEU A 113 3.94 -21.60 -4.20
C LEU A 113 4.99 -22.56 -3.67
N ALA A 114 5.84 -22.07 -2.78
CA ALA A 114 6.68 -22.95 -1.98
C ALA A 114 5.81 -23.79 -1.05
N SER A 115 6.23 -25.03 -0.76
CA SER A 115 5.46 -25.97 0.07
C SER A 115 5.14 -25.42 1.46
N ALA A 116 6.04 -24.63 2.04
CA ALA A 116 5.83 -24.00 3.35
C ALA A 116 4.70 -22.96 3.32
N SER A 117 4.65 -22.10 2.30
CA SER A 117 3.60 -21.08 2.14
C SER A 117 2.24 -21.74 1.88
N LEU A 118 2.22 -22.81 1.08
CA LEU A 118 1.00 -23.59 0.85
C LEU A 118 0.49 -24.25 2.14
N ALA A 119 1.39 -24.86 2.91
CA ALA A 119 1.04 -25.47 4.19
C ALA A 119 0.53 -24.43 5.20
N ALA A 120 1.13 -23.24 5.25
CA ALA A 120 0.67 -22.14 6.09
C ALA A 120 -0.75 -21.70 5.72
N LEU A 121 -1.02 -21.52 4.42
CA LEU A 121 -2.35 -21.16 3.91
C LEU A 121 -3.42 -22.21 4.24
N GLN A 122 -3.06 -23.50 4.21
CA GLN A 122 -3.98 -24.59 4.58
C GLN A 122 -4.37 -24.57 6.06
N GLN A 123 -3.53 -24.00 6.94
CA GLN A 123 -3.86 -23.83 8.35
C GLN A 123 -4.58 -22.50 8.65
N LEU A 124 -4.68 -21.59 7.68
CA LEU A 124 -5.33 -20.30 7.85
C LEU A 124 -6.80 -20.37 7.46
N GLN A 125 -7.67 -19.94 8.38
CA GLN A 125 -9.09 -19.73 8.15
C GLN A 125 -9.41 -18.25 8.35
N LEU A 126 -10.21 -17.69 7.46
CA LEU A 126 -10.61 -16.28 7.52
C LEU A 126 -12.13 -16.19 7.60
N SER A 127 -12.63 -15.33 8.49
CA SER A 127 -14.07 -15.05 8.60
C SER A 127 -14.31 -13.56 8.79
N ALA A 128 -15.17 -12.98 7.95
CA ALA A 128 -15.66 -11.62 8.16
C ALA A 128 -16.77 -11.64 9.22
N THR A 129 -16.51 -11.03 10.37
CA THR A 129 -17.41 -11.04 11.53
C THR A 129 -18.37 -9.86 11.55
N GLY A 130 -18.08 -8.78 10.82
CA GLY A 130 -18.93 -7.61 10.76
C GLY A 130 -18.31 -6.44 10.02
N GLU A 131 -19.04 -5.33 10.03
CA GLU A 131 -18.58 -4.04 9.53
C GLU A 131 -18.85 -2.98 10.60
N GLN A 132 -17.90 -2.06 10.76
CA GLN A 132 -18.04 -0.93 11.67
C GLN A 132 -17.74 0.38 10.96
N ALA A 133 -18.55 1.41 11.24
CA ALA A 133 -18.27 2.75 10.77
C ALA A 133 -17.19 3.39 11.67
N LEU A 134 -16.07 3.79 11.08
CA LEU A 134 -15.00 4.49 11.76
C LEU A 134 -14.91 5.92 11.23
N GLN A 135 -14.78 6.88 12.13
CA GLN A 135 -14.39 8.23 11.77
C GLN A 135 -12.88 8.26 11.54
N VAL A 136 -12.46 8.61 10.33
CA VAL A 136 -11.04 8.74 10.01
C VAL A 136 -10.71 10.21 9.81
N ASP A 137 -9.68 10.66 10.53
CA ASP A 137 -9.07 11.95 10.28
C ASP A 137 -8.32 11.88 8.94
N PRO A 138 -8.71 12.66 7.92
CA PRO A 138 -8.06 12.63 6.62
C PRO A 138 -6.59 13.03 6.73
N ARG A 139 -6.21 13.82 7.74
CA ARG A 139 -4.80 14.13 7.98
C ARG A 139 -4.02 12.90 8.40
N ALA A 140 -4.59 12.07 9.27
CA ALA A 140 -3.98 10.81 9.68
C ALA A 140 -3.90 9.82 8.50
N GLU A 141 -4.92 9.81 7.63
CA GLU A 141 -4.92 9.00 6.43
C GLU A 141 -3.86 9.47 5.42
N LEU A 142 -3.82 10.76 5.08
CA LEU A 142 -2.84 11.33 4.15
C LEU A 142 -1.41 11.23 4.68
N ALA A 143 -1.24 11.20 6.01
CA ALA A 143 0.04 10.98 6.68
C ALA A 143 0.48 9.50 6.74
N ARG A 144 -0.31 8.56 6.22
CA ARG A 144 0.08 7.14 6.20
C ARG A 144 1.40 6.96 5.43
N PRO A 145 2.38 6.23 6.00
CA PRO A 145 3.65 5.99 5.35
C PRO A 145 3.46 5.36 3.97
N LEU A 146 4.24 5.85 3.01
CA LEU A 146 4.26 5.35 1.65
C LEU A 146 5.55 4.59 1.40
N ARG A 147 5.58 3.83 0.31
CA ARG A 147 6.78 3.20 -0.24
C ARG A 147 6.83 3.54 -1.72
N VAL A 148 7.97 3.98 -2.21
CA VAL A 148 8.25 3.99 -3.64
C VAL A 148 8.95 2.69 -4.01
N ALA A 149 8.55 2.09 -5.13
CA ALA A 149 9.14 0.86 -5.64
C ALA A 149 9.55 1.06 -7.11
N PHE A 150 10.77 0.64 -7.43
CA PHE A 150 11.33 0.58 -8.78
C PHE A 150 11.55 -0.88 -9.13
N ARG A 151 10.89 -1.32 -10.21
CA ARG A 151 10.90 -2.71 -10.66
C ARG A 151 11.51 -2.78 -12.05
N GLY A 152 12.72 -3.32 -12.13
CA GLY A 152 13.37 -3.69 -13.39
C GLY A 152 13.27 -5.19 -13.64
N GLN A 153 13.71 -5.64 -14.81
CA GLN A 153 13.67 -7.07 -15.17
C GLN A 153 14.48 -7.95 -14.19
N SER A 154 15.61 -7.44 -13.70
CA SER A 154 16.58 -8.17 -12.87
C SER A 154 16.73 -7.63 -11.45
N PHE A 155 15.93 -6.63 -11.05
CA PHE A 155 16.03 -6.06 -9.71
C PHE A 155 14.72 -5.42 -9.25
N THR A 156 14.53 -5.35 -7.94
CA THR A 156 13.49 -4.53 -7.31
C THR A 156 14.13 -3.72 -6.19
N TYR A 157 13.95 -2.40 -6.24
CA TYR A 157 14.35 -1.48 -5.19
C TYR A 157 13.11 -0.85 -4.59
N ALA A 158 12.98 -0.86 -3.27
CA ALA A 158 11.86 -0.24 -2.58
C ALA A 158 12.36 0.57 -1.38
N HIS A 159 11.79 1.76 -1.18
CA HIS A 159 12.19 2.66 -0.10
C HIS A 159 10.97 3.30 0.56
N PRO A 160 10.91 3.36 1.90
CA PRO A 160 9.85 4.06 2.60
C PRO A 160 9.93 5.57 2.35
N LEU A 161 8.78 6.22 2.23
CA LEU A 161 8.64 7.66 2.07
C LEU A 161 7.71 8.21 3.14
N GLU A 162 8.15 9.28 3.79
CA GLU A 162 7.26 10.14 4.56
C GLU A 162 6.43 10.98 3.58
N PRO A 163 5.09 11.01 3.73
CA PRO A 163 4.23 11.76 2.82
C PRO A 163 4.61 13.24 2.74
N GLY A 164 4.74 13.75 1.51
CA GLY A 164 5.09 15.15 1.26
C GLY A 164 6.55 15.52 1.56
N ARG A 165 7.37 14.60 2.09
CA ARG A 165 8.80 14.85 2.31
C ARG A 165 9.63 14.35 1.13
N ARG A 166 10.62 15.15 0.73
CA ARG A 166 11.63 14.73 -0.25
C ARG A 166 12.71 13.92 0.45
N THR A 167 12.87 12.66 0.04
CA THR A 167 13.78 11.68 0.64
C THR A 167 14.83 11.27 -0.38
N PRO A 168 16.14 11.30 -0.04
CA PRO A 168 17.20 10.74 -0.87
C PRO A 168 17.01 9.23 -1.08
N LEU A 169 17.27 8.75 -2.29
CA LEU A 169 17.21 7.35 -2.69
C LEU A 169 18.58 6.90 -3.17
N GLU A 170 18.91 5.66 -2.85
CA GLU A 170 20.14 4.98 -3.23
C GLU A 170 19.79 3.62 -3.88
N PRO A 171 19.42 3.62 -5.17
CA PRO A 171 18.84 2.44 -5.82
C PRO A 171 19.83 1.28 -6.06
N ARG A 172 21.15 1.54 -6.00
CA ARG A 172 22.21 0.52 -6.12
C ARG A 172 23.43 0.86 -5.26
N GLN A 173 23.94 -0.13 -4.52
CA GLN A 173 25.21 -0.02 -3.79
C GLN A 173 26.43 -0.14 -4.73
N ASP A 174 26.29 -0.84 -5.86
CA ASP A 174 27.42 -1.16 -6.77
C ASP A 174 27.69 -0.09 -7.84
N ALA A 175 26.83 0.94 -7.92
CA ALA A 175 26.99 2.09 -8.80
C ALA A 175 27.10 3.37 -7.95
N PRO A 176 28.21 3.54 -7.21
CA PRO A 176 28.39 4.69 -6.33
C PRO A 176 28.32 5.99 -7.14
N GLY A 177 27.49 6.92 -6.66
CA GLY A 177 27.40 8.27 -7.22
C GLY A 177 26.07 8.66 -7.87
N VAL A 178 25.16 7.70 -8.13
CA VAL A 178 23.81 8.04 -8.61
C VAL A 178 22.84 8.14 -7.44
N SER A 179 22.69 9.37 -6.93
CA SER A 179 21.66 9.70 -5.94
C SER A 179 20.43 10.27 -6.63
N LEU A 180 19.27 9.70 -6.31
CA LEU A 180 17.98 10.27 -6.65
C LEU A 180 17.35 10.83 -5.40
N SER A 181 16.26 11.57 -5.58
CA SER A 181 15.37 11.85 -4.47
C SER A 181 13.94 11.68 -4.93
N ALA A 182 13.09 11.23 -4.03
CA ALA A 182 11.67 11.03 -4.28
C ALA A 182 10.84 11.77 -3.24
N GLN A 183 9.66 12.20 -3.66
CA GLN A 183 8.62 12.71 -2.80
C GLN A 183 7.33 12.07 -3.29
N ALA A 184 6.54 11.55 -2.36
CA ALA A 184 5.21 11.06 -2.65
C ALA A 184 4.21 11.79 -1.74
N GLU A 185 3.18 12.38 -2.34
CA GLU A 185 2.15 13.14 -1.64
C GLU A 185 0.80 12.52 -1.97
N ARG A 186 0.07 12.02 -0.97
CA ARG A 186 -1.28 11.52 -1.19
C ARG A 186 -2.18 12.68 -1.58
N LEU A 187 -2.90 12.54 -2.68
CA LEU A 187 -3.90 13.52 -3.12
C LEU A 187 -5.28 13.16 -2.58
N ASP A 188 -5.59 11.85 -2.55
CA ASP A 188 -6.83 11.29 -2.03
C ASP A 188 -6.65 9.84 -1.58
N ALA A 189 -7.77 9.12 -1.37
CA ALA A 189 -7.84 7.72 -1.00
C ALA A 189 -6.97 6.82 -1.91
N GLY A 190 -7.12 6.95 -3.23
CA GLY A 190 -6.54 6.07 -4.23
C GLY A 190 -5.38 6.68 -5.02
N HIS A 191 -5.15 7.99 -4.96
CA HIS A 191 -4.15 8.66 -5.81
C HIS A 191 -3.02 9.32 -5.02
N VAL A 192 -1.84 9.28 -5.63
CA VAL A 192 -0.61 9.88 -5.10
C VAL A 192 0.12 10.63 -6.19
N ARG A 193 0.66 11.80 -5.84
CA ARG A 193 1.59 12.53 -6.68
C ARG A 193 3.01 12.06 -6.35
N LEU A 194 3.64 11.39 -7.30
CA LEU A 194 5.05 11.01 -7.23
C LEU A 194 5.89 12.04 -7.97
N ARG A 195 6.94 12.52 -7.30
CA ARG A 195 7.99 13.35 -7.90
C ARG A 195 9.35 12.70 -7.69
N LEU A 196 10.18 12.69 -8.75
CA LEU A 196 11.55 12.20 -8.73
C LEU A 196 12.50 13.28 -9.23
N TRP A 197 13.65 13.43 -8.58
CA TRP A 197 14.69 14.37 -8.98
C TRP A 197 16.07 13.71 -9.02
N THR A 198 16.97 14.32 -9.78
CA THR A 198 18.42 14.06 -9.67
C THR A 198 18.96 14.57 -8.32
N ALA A 199 20.18 14.15 -7.97
CA ALA A 199 20.95 14.72 -6.87
C ALA A 199 21.08 16.25 -6.96
N ALA A 200 21.25 16.78 -8.17
CA ALA A 200 21.34 18.21 -8.44
C ALA A 200 19.98 18.95 -8.38
N GLY A 201 18.87 18.23 -8.14
CA GLY A 201 17.54 18.83 -8.02
C GLY A 201 16.79 19.04 -9.33
N ALA A 202 17.27 18.51 -10.46
CA ALA A 202 16.53 18.53 -11.71
C ALA A 202 15.36 17.53 -11.65
N LEU A 203 14.14 17.98 -11.97
CA LEU A 203 12.95 17.13 -11.97
C LEU A 203 13.00 16.12 -13.11
N LEU A 204 12.94 14.84 -12.76
CA LEU A 204 12.93 13.72 -13.69
C LEU A 204 11.53 13.21 -13.96
N LEU A 205 10.67 13.17 -12.94
CA LEU A 205 9.32 12.67 -13.07
C LEU A 205 8.40 13.47 -12.16
N GLU A 206 7.25 13.85 -12.68
CA GLU A 206 6.10 14.25 -11.87
C GLU A 206 4.85 13.61 -12.48
N ARG A 207 4.21 12.72 -11.70
CA ARG A 207 3.02 11.99 -12.13
C ARG A 207 2.06 11.79 -10.98
N THR A 208 0.78 11.86 -11.31
CA THR A 208 -0.28 11.36 -10.45
C THR A 208 -0.51 9.89 -10.81
N LEU A 209 -0.43 9.00 -9.84
CA LEU A 209 -0.56 7.56 -10.01
C LEU A 209 -1.67 7.05 -9.08
N ALA A 210 -2.40 6.01 -9.51
CA ALA A 210 -3.18 5.22 -8.57
C ALA A 210 -2.24 4.41 -7.66
N LEU A 211 -2.59 4.25 -6.39
CA LEU A 211 -1.81 3.48 -5.42
C LEU A 211 -1.71 2.01 -5.86
N GLY A 212 -0.49 1.46 -5.85
CA GLY A 212 -0.20 0.12 -6.34
C GLY A 212 -0.02 0.03 -7.85
N GLU A 213 -0.37 1.07 -8.60
CA GLU A 213 -0.02 1.18 -10.02
C GLU A 213 1.37 1.79 -10.20
N GLY A 214 1.94 1.55 -11.39
CA GLY A 214 3.24 2.06 -11.74
C GLY A 214 3.26 2.63 -13.16
N THR A 215 4.24 3.48 -13.41
CA THR A 215 4.53 4.07 -14.72
C THR A 215 5.94 3.72 -15.13
N ASP A 216 6.19 3.70 -16.44
CA ASP A 216 7.51 3.38 -16.95
C ASP A 216 8.43 4.60 -16.83
N PHE A 217 9.61 4.38 -16.27
CA PHE A 217 10.62 5.40 -16.01
C PHE A 217 11.90 5.05 -16.77
N PRO A 218 12.29 5.84 -17.79
CA PRO A 218 13.49 5.58 -18.58
C PRO A 218 14.76 5.89 -17.78
N CYS A 219 15.58 4.88 -17.49
CA CYS A 219 16.75 5.03 -16.64
C CYS A 219 17.87 5.92 -17.22
N ALA A 220 17.87 6.13 -18.53
CA ALA A 220 18.74 7.11 -19.19
C ALA A 220 18.56 8.52 -18.60
N ARG A 221 17.37 8.86 -18.08
CA ARG A 221 17.07 10.18 -17.47
C ARG A 221 17.69 10.36 -16.09
N SER A 222 18.11 9.28 -15.45
CA SER A 222 18.61 9.26 -14.08
C SER A 222 20.10 8.95 -13.98
N GLY A 223 20.88 9.22 -15.03
CA GLY A 223 22.32 8.95 -15.02
C GLY A 223 22.67 7.45 -15.07
N GLY A 224 21.75 6.59 -15.55
CA GLY A 224 22.07 5.22 -15.92
C GLY A 224 22.23 4.21 -14.77
N TRP A 225 21.69 4.46 -13.58
CA TRP A 225 21.73 3.47 -12.48
C TRP A 225 21.01 2.15 -12.80
N CYS A 226 20.19 2.14 -13.85
CA CYS A 226 19.58 0.96 -14.44
C CYS A 226 19.75 0.98 -15.98
N ALA A 227 19.80 -0.20 -16.58
CA ALA A 227 20.13 -0.38 -18.00
C ALA A 227 18.97 -0.05 -18.95
N GLU A 228 17.72 -0.31 -18.54
CA GLU A 228 16.51 -0.15 -19.36
C GLU A 228 15.45 0.69 -18.64
N ALA A 229 14.25 0.82 -19.18
CA ALA A 229 13.13 1.40 -18.43
C ALA A 229 12.77 0.52 -17.23
N VAL A 230 12.42 1.16 -16.12
CA VAL A 230 11.93 0.49 -14.91
C VAL A 230 10.52 0.95 -14.61
N ARG A 231 9.70 0.06 -14.05
CA ARG A 231 8.37 0.44 -13.60
C ARG A 231 8.47 1.04 -12.20
N VAL A 232 8.16 2.32 -12.08
CA VAL A 232 8.12 3.02 -10.79
C VAL A 232 6.68 3.16 -10.32
N GLY A 233 6.41 2.79 -9.07
CA GLY A 233 5.09 2.90 -8.46
C GLY A 233 5.18 3.32 -7.00
N VAL A 234 4.03 3.65 -6.42
CA VAL A 234 3.91 4.01 -5.00
C VAL A 234 2.84 3.16 -4.35
N GLU A 235 3.15 2.66 -3.16
CA GLU A 235 2.30 1.77 -2.38
C GLU A 235 2.17 2.29 -0.96
N LEU A 236 1.07 1.96 -0.30
CA LEU A 236 0.96 2.13 1.14
C LEU A 236 1.93 1.17 1.83
N LEU A 237 2.66 1.65 2.82
CA LEU A 237 3.37 0.74 3.72
C LEU A 237 2.31 -0.04 4.53
N PRO A 238 2.44 -1.38 4.67
CA PRO A 238 1.51 -2.16 5.46
C PRO A 238 1.47 -1.65 6.90
N HIS A 239 0.28 -1.62 7.51
CA HIS A 239 0.13 -1.19 8.90
C HIS A 239 0.98 -2.09 9.80
N GLN A 240 1.78 -1.51 10.68
CA GLN A 240 2.08 -2.20 11.93
C GLN A 240 0.76 -2.27 12.73
N PRO A 241 0.43 -3.42 13.34
CA PRO A 241 -0.77 -3.50 14.17
C PRO A 241 -0.70 -2.42 15.25
N LEU A 242 -1.78 -1.66 15.41
CA LEU A 242 -1.98 -0.86 16.61
C LEU A 242 -2.01 -1.87 17.76
N LYS A 243 -0.98 -1.87 18.60
CA LYS A 243 -1.05 -2.59 19.86
C LYS A 243 -2.19 -1.96 20.68
N PRO A 244 -3.06 -2.78 21.29
CA PRO A 244 -4.04 -2.28 22.25
C PRO A 244 -3.35 -1.58 23.43
#